data_AF-A0A3E0Q404-F1
#
_entry.id   AF-A0A3E0Q404-F1
#
_cell.length_a   1.000
_cell.length_b   1.000
_cell.length_c   1.000
_cell.angle_alpha   90.00
_cell.angle_beta   90.00
_cell.angle_gamma   90.00
#
_symmetry.space_group_name_H-M   'P 1'
#
loop_
_entity.id
_entity.type
_entity.pdbx_description
1 polymer ?
#
loop_
_entity_poly.entity_id
_entity_poly.type
_entity_poly.pdbx_seq_one_letter_code
_entity_poly.pdbx_strand_id
1 'polypeptide(L)'
;MLRNTAAVRHTANLVGITGLSLVVVALFAPNVKMGAEEFRTYYEYHKVQRLQEELSDGRPVEAGEIEENDLWGTPYVVRIADDGGIEVRSAGANMEVEFSDSDGDDIWSGMPRDPMEPYRIGRKWAWIRAFASGGAVWILLCGWYWCTFRPRR
;
A
#
# COMPACT_ATOMS: atom_id res chain seq x y z
N MET A 1 43.99 31.09 7.08
CA MET A 1 42.64 31.27 6.51
C MET A 1 42.28 30.29 5.38
N LEU A 2 43.21 29.81 4.54
CA LEU A 2 42.90 28.92 3.40
C LEU A 2 42.40 27.49 3.74
N ARG A 3 42.61 26.95 4.94
CA ARG A 3 42.12 25.62 5.34
C ARG A 3 40.60 25.54 5.53
N ASN A 4 39.96 26.65 5.91
CA ASN A 4 38.51 26.66 6.17
C ASN A 4 37.69 26.61 4.87
N THR A 5 38.19 27.16 3.76
CA THR A 5 37.45 27.21 2.50
C THR A 5 37.36 25.83 1.82
N ALA A 6 38.42 25.02 1.92
CA ALA A 6 38.41 23.65 1.41
C ALA A 6 37.40 22.78 2.17
N ALA A 7 37.45 22.80 3.51
CA ALA A 7 36.52 22.04 4.35
C ALA A 7 35.06 22.39 4.05
N VAL A 8 34.72 23.68 3.99
CA VAL A 8 33.37 24.17 3.68
C VAL A 8 32.88 23.71 2.30
N ARG A 9 33.77 23.69 1.29
CA ARG A 9 33.43 23.21 -0.06
C ARG A 9 33.12 21.71 -0.08
N HIS A 10 33.87 20.90 0.68
CA HIS A 10 33.60 19.47 0.81
C HIS A 10 32.24 19.21 1.46
N THR A 11 31.91 19.93 2.54
CA THR A 11 30.60 19.80 3.18
C THR A 11 29.46 20.21 2.26
N ALA A 12 29.59 21.33 1.54
CA ALA A 12 28.57 21.79 0.59
C ALA A 12 28.30 20.76 -0.52
N ASN A 13 29.35 20.15 -1.08
CA ASN A 13 29.19 19.13 -2.12
C ASN A 13 28.53 17.85 -1.60
N LEU A 14 28.88 17.40 -0.39
CA LEU A 14 28.24 16.23 0.23
C LEU A 14 26.76 16.48 0.52
N VAL A 15 26.40 17.70 0.96
CA VAL A 15 25.00 18.10 1.13
C VAL A 15 24.27 18.08 -0.21
N GLY A 16 24.88 18.61 -1.28
CA GLY A 16 24.31 18.56 -2.63
C GLY A 16 24.06 17.14 -3.14
N ILE A 17 25.04 16.24 -2.97
CA ILE A 17 24.92 14.81 -3.34
C ILE A 17 23.79 14.15 -2.56
N THR A 18 23.74 14.39 -1.25
CA THR A 18 22.69 13.82 -0.38
C THR A 18 21.31 14.33 -0.77
N GLY A 19 21.19 15.64 -1.07
CA GLY A 19 19.95 16.23 -1.56
C GLY A 19 19.48 15.60 -2.86
N LEU A 20 20.38 15.39 -3.83
CA LEU A 20 20.04 14.75 -5.11
C LEU A 20 19.57 13.29 -4.91
N SER A 21 20.25 12.53 -4.05
CA SER A 21 19.85 11.17 -3.70
C SER A 21 18.49 11.10 -3.03
N LEU A 22 18.15 12.07 -2.17
CA LEU A 22 16.82 12.15 -1.56
C LEU A 22 15.72 12.46 -2.58
N VAL A 23 16.00 13.27 -3.61
CA VAL A 23 15.07 13.48 -4.73
C VAL A 23 14.79 12.18 -5.46
N VAL A 24 15.82 11.35 -5.70
CA VAL A 24 15.64 10.03 -6.31
C VAL A 24 14.75 9.14 -5.43
N VAL A 25 15.00 9.09 -4.11
CA VAL A 25 14.12 8.34 -3.19
C VAL A 25 12.68 8.83 -3.26
N ALA A 26 12.45 10.15 -3.28
CA ALA A 26 11.12 10.72 -3.35
C ALA A 26 10.38 10.38 -4.66
N LEU A 27 11.09 10.30 -5.79
CA LEU A 27 10.50 9.91 -7.08
C LEU A 27 10.06 8.44 -7.13
N PHE A 28 10.75 7.58 -6.39
CA PHE A 28 10.42 6.14 -6.32
C PHE A 28 9.61 5.76 -5.08
N ALA A 29 9.32 6.72 -4.19
CA ALA A 29 8.49 6.48 -3.03
C ALA A 29 7.07 6.06 -3.46
N PRO A 30 6.41 5.16 -2.71
CA PRO A 30 5.08 4.70 -3.05
C PRO A 30 4.10 5.89 -3.14
N ASN A 31 3.26 5.87 -4.19
CA ASN A 31 2.32 6.95 -4.49
C ASN A 31 1.22 7.05 -3.41
N VAL A 32 0.80 8.27 -3.07
CA VAL A 32 -0.23 8.56 -2.05
C VAL A 32 -1.58 7.90 -2.41
N LYS A 33 -1.86 7.72 -3.70
CA LYS A 33 -3.08 7.03 -4.19
C LYS A 33 -3.19 5.60 -3.66
N MET A 34 -2.06 4.91 -3.48
CA MET A 34 -2.01 3.56 -2.90
C MET A 34 -2.50 3.53 -1.44
N GLY A 35 -2.48 4.66 -0.73
CA GLY A 35 -3.04 4.76 0.63
C GLY A 35 -4.56 4.93 0.66
N ALA A 36 -5.15 5.53 -0.37
CA ALA A 36 -6.60 5.72 -0.45
C ALA A 36 -7.32 4.39 -0.72
N GLU A 37 -6.79 3.58 -1.64
CA GLU A 37 -7.33 2.24 -1.94
C GLU A 37 -7.18 1.31 -0.74
N GLU A 38 -6.01 1.27 -0.09
CA GLU A 38 -5.80 0.50 1.15
C GLU A 38 -6.81 0.89 2.23
N PHE A 39 -7.06 2.19 2.43
CA PHE A 39 -8.05 2.65 3.40
C PHE A 39 -9.46 2.18 3.06
N ARG A 40 -9.86 2.26 1.78
CA ARG A 40 -11.19 1.80 1.33
C ARG A 40 -11.36 0.30 1.58
N THR A 41 -10.41 -0.50 1.15
CA THR A 41 -10.43 -1.95 1.36
C THR A 41 -10.43 -2.28 2.85
N TYR A 42 -9.65 -1.57 3.67
CA TYR A 42 -9.58 -1.79 5.12
C TYR A 42 -10.92 -1.49 5.81
N TYR A 43 -11.52 -0.34 5.47
CA TYR A 43 -12.82 0.07 5.99
C TYR A 43 -13.90 -0.96 5.63
N GLU A 44 -13.91 -1.40 4.37
CA GLU A 44 -14.90 -2.33 3.85
C GLU A 44 -14.77 -3.71 4.47
N TYR A 45 -13.55 -4.21 4.65
CA TYR A 45 -13.32 -5.47 5.35
C TYR A 45 -13.92 -5.48 6.77
N HIS A 46 -13.67 -4.42 7.55
CA HIS A 46 -14.23 -4.31 8.89
C HIS A 46 -15.75 -4.08 8.90
N LYS A 47 -16.27 -3.41 7.88
CA LYS A 47 -17.72 -3.19 7.74
C LYS A 47 -18.44 -4.49 7.40
N VAL A 48 -17.90 -5.28 6.48
CA VAL A 48 -18.41 -6.61 6.13
C VAL A 48 -18.41 -7.55 7.34
N GLN A 49 -17.35 -7.53 8.17
CA GLN A 49 -17.32 -8.29 9.42
C GLN A 49 -18.41 -7.85 10.40
N ARG A 50 -18.60 -6.54 10.58
CA ARG A 50 -19.66 -6.00 11.43
C ARG A 50 -21.05 -6.40 10.93
N LEU A 51 -21.30 -6.30 9.63
CA LEU A 51 -22.56 -6.70 9.03
C LEU A 51 -22.83 -8.20 9.25
N GLN A 52 -21.80 -9.04 9.12
CA GLN A 52 -21.92 -10.46 9.43
C GLN A 52 -22.31 -10.69 10.90
N GLU A 53 -21.67 -10.01 11.85
CA GLU A 53 -22.00 -10.10 13.27
C GLU A 53 -23.44 -9.64 13.56
N GLU A 54 -23.86 -8.50 13.00
CA GLU A 54 -25.21 -7.95 13.17
C GLU A 54 -26.31 -8.85 12.59
N LEU A 55 -26.01 -9.52 11.48
CA LEU A 55 -26.90 -10.48 10.83
C LEU A 55 -26.93 -11.82 11.56
N SER A 56 -25.82 -12.21 12.20
CA SER A 56 -25.71 -13.45 12.97
C SER A 56 -26.39 -13.40 14.34
N ASP A 57 -26.74 -12.20 14.84
CA ASP A 57 -27.28 -11.95 16.18
C ASP A 57 -28.77 -12.39 16.38
N GLY A 58 -29.20 -13.42 15.65
CA GLY A 58 -30.46 -14.14 15.89
C GLY A 58 -31.67 -13.71 15.06
N ARG A 59 -31.48 -12.89 14.02
CA ARG A 59 -32.53 -12.59 13.04
C ARG A 59 -32.56 -13.66 11.95
N PRO A 60 -33.74 -14.07 11.44
CA PRO A 60 -33.79 -14.84 10.21
C PRO A 60 -33.27 -13.95 9.07
N VAL A 61 -32.17 -14.37 8.47
CA VAL A 61 -31.52 -13.66 7.38
C VAL A 61 -31.90 -14.36 6.08
N GLU A 62 -32.50 -13.61 5.16
CA GLU A 62 -32.72 -14.09 3.79
C GLU A 62 -31.45 -13.84 2.97
N ALA A 63 -31.04 -14.82 2.19
CA ALA A 63 -29.94 -14.64 1.24
C ALA A 63 -30.37 -13.63 0.16
N GLY A 64 -29.51 -12.66 -0.15
CA GLY A 64 -29.84 -11.59 -1.09
C GLY A 64 -29.03 -10.31 -0.86
N GLU A 65 -29.39 -9.27 -1.60
CA GLU A 65 -28.80 -7.94 -1.52
C GLU A 65 -29.30 -7.17 -0.30
N ILE A 66 -28.41 -6.43 0.37
CA ILE A 66 -28.74 -5.49 1.44
C ILE A 66 -28.93 -4.09 0.83
N GLU A 67 -29.84 -3.29 1.39
CA GLU A 67 -30.05 -1.89 0.99
C GLU A 67 -28.81 -0.99 1.17
N GLU A 68 -27.85 -1.43 1.99
CA GLU A 68 -26.60 -0.69 2.20
C GLU A 68 -25.60 -0.93 1.06
N ASN A 69 -25.00 0.15 0.58
CA ASN A 69 -23.95 0.10 -0.44
C ASN A 69 -22.55 0.19 0.17
N ASP A 70 -21.59 -0.42 -0.53
CA ASP A 70 -20.17 -0.28 -0.27
C ASP A 70 -19.60 1.07 -0.77
N LEU A 71 -18.32 1.31 -0.50
CA LEU A 71 -17.58 2.51 -0.93
C LEU A 71 -17.45 2.66 -2.46
N TRP A 72 -17.82 1.64 -3.24
CA TRP A 72 -17.83 1.68 -4.71
C TRP A 72 -19.25 1.83 -5.28
N GLY A 73 -20.28 1.85 -4.42
CA GLY A 73 -21.67 2.07 -4.79
C GLY A 73 -22.41 0.79 -5.16
N THR A 74 -21.84 -0.37 -4.86
CA THR A 74 -22.46 -1.69 -5.06
C THR A 74 -23.13 -2.17 -3.76
N PRO A 75 -24.30 -2.81 -3.82
CA PRO A 75 -24.95 -3.35 -2.63
C PRO A 75 -24.14 -4.51 -2.05
N TYR A 76 -24.15 -4.67 -0.72
CA TYR A 76 -23.62 -5.88 -0.10
C TYR A 76 -24.52 -7.07 -0.42
N VAL A 77 -23.91 -8.25 -0.54
CA VAL A 77 -24.67 -9.50 -0.73
C VAL A 77 -24.42 -10.46 0.41
N VAL A 78 -25.52 -11.05 0.88
CA VAL A 78 -25.52 -12.05 1.93
C VAL A 78 -25.77 -13.43 1.34
N ARG A 79 -24.94 -14.38 1.73
CA ARG A 79 -25.11 -15.80 1.44
C ARG A 79 -25.16 -16.58 2.75
N ILE A 80 -25.96 -17.64 2.75
CA ILE A 80 -25.89 -18.68 3.78
C ILE A 80 -24.96 -19.76 3.25
N ALA A 81 -23.83 -19.97 3.93
CA ALA A 81 -22.87 -21.02 3.63
C ALA A 81 -23.46 -22.42 3.92
N ASP A 82 -22.83 -23.46 3.37
CA ASP A 82 -23.32 -24.84 3.48
C ASP A 82 -23.37 -25.36 4.94
N ASP A 83 -22.61 -24.73 5.85
CA ASP A 83 -22.59 -25.02 7.29
C ASP A 83 -23.66 -24.24 8.08
N GLY A 84 -24.49 -23.44 7.39
CA GLY A 84 -25.48 -22.55 7.98
C GLY A 84 -24.90 -21.22 8.49
N GLY A 85 -23.60 -20.97 8.27
CA GLY A 85 -22.97 -19.69 8.57
C GLY A 85 -23.44 -18.59 7.63
N ILE A 86 -23.53 -17.36 8.14
CA ILE A 86 -23.82 -16.18 7.31
C ILE A 86 -22.50 -15.64 6.77
N GLU A 87 -22.45 -15.36 5.47
CA GLU A 87 -21.34 -14.73 4.79
C GLU A 87 -21.82 -13.45 4.12
N VAL A 88 -21.11 -12.36 4.37
CA VAL A 88 -21.37 -11.05 3.74
C VAL A 88 -20.23 -10.77 2.77
N ARG A 89 -20.56 -10.30 1.57
CA ARG A 89 -19.61 -9.94 0.51
C ARG A 89 -19.86 -8.52 0.01
N SER A 90 -18.77 -7.80 -0.25
CA SER A 90 -18.70 -6.62 -1.10
C SER A 90 -17.96 -6.98 -2.37
N ALA A 91 -18.48 -6.55 -3.52
CA ALA A 91 -17.80 -6.66 -4.81
C ALA A 91 -16.48 -5.89 -4.81
N GLY A 92 -16.38 -4.81 -4.04
CA GLY A 92 -15.14 -4.05 -3.97
C GLY A 92 -14.92 -3.25 -5.26
N ALA A 93 -13.65 -3.14 -5.68
CA ALA A 93 -13.28 -2.27 -6.80
C ALA A 93 -13.67 -2.80 -8.18
N ASN A 94 -13.94 -4.10 -8.33
CA ASN A 94 -14.33 -4.73 -9.59
C ASN A 94 -15.82 -4.50 -9.91
N MET A 95 -16.65 -4.18 -8.90
CA MET A 95 -18.12 -4.06 -8.99
C MET A 95 -18.82 -5.32 -9.52
N GLU A 96 -18.15 -6.48 -9.51
CA GLU A 96 -18.69 -7.75 -9.95
C GLU A 96 -19.28 -8.51 -8.77
N VAL A 97 -20.57 -8.86 -8.87
CA VAL A 97 -21.36 -9.45 -7.78
C VAL A 97 -21.57 -10.96 -7.97
N GLU A 98 -20.95 -11.55 -8.99
CA GLU A 98 -21.14 -12.97 -9.30
C GLU A 98 -20.41 -13.87 -8.30
N PHE A 99 -21.17 -14.78 -7.67
CA PHE A 99 -20.64 -15.76 -6.71
C PHE A 99 -19.90 -16.93 -7.35
N SER A 100 -19.76 -16.94 -8.68
CA SER A 100 -19.30 -18.14 -9.41
C SER A 100 -17.84 -18.45 -9.19
N ASP A 101 -17.00 -17.46 -8.89
CA ASP A 101 -15.62 -17.65 -8.45
C ASP A 101 -15.25 -16.48 -7.54
N SER A 102 -14.61 -16.76 -6.40
CA SER A 102 -14.12 -15.70 -5.51
C SER A 102 -12.84 -15.15 -6.13
N ASP A 103 -12.95 -14.06 -6.87
CA ASP A 103 -11.78 -13.38 -7.41
C ASP A 103 -11.05 -12.61 -6.30
N GLY A 104 -9.74 -12.43 -6.46
CA GLY A 104 -8.84 -11.92 -5.41
C GLY A 104 -9.12 -10.48 -4.94
N ASP A 105 -10.12 -9.82 -5.53
CA ASP A 105 -10.49 -8.43 -5.29
C ASP A 105 -11.81 -8.29 -4.48
N ASP A 106 -12.59 -9.37 -4.34
CA ASP A 106 -13.81 -9.38 -3.53
C ASP A 106 -13.47 -9.34 -2.04
N ILE A 107 -14.27 -8.62 -1.25
CA ILE A 107 -14.10 -8.54 0.21
C ILE A 107 -15.25 -9.28 0.87
N TRP A 108 -14.96 -10.42 1.51
CA TRP A 108 -15.98 -11.18 2.23
C TRP A 108 -15.57 -11.52 3.67
N SER A 109 -16.55 -11.82 4.50
CA SER A 109 -16.36 -11.94 5.95
C SER A 109 -15.53 -13.17 6.37
N GLY A 110 -15.63 -14.25 5.61
CA GLY A 110 -14.86 -15.49 5.78
C GLY A 110 -13.50 -15.54 5.05
N MET A 111 -12.91 -14.41 4.67
CA MET A 111 -11.68 -14.40 3.87
C MET A 111 -10.51 -15.06 4.61
N PRO A 112 -9.83 -16.07 4.02
CA PRO A 112 -8.74 -16.79 4.69
C PRO A 112 -7.44 -15.99 4.78
N ARG A 113 -7.30 -14.93 3.97
CA ARG A 113 -6.16 -14.01 3.98
C ARG A 113 -6.64 -12.60 4.23
N ASP A 114 -5.80 -11.81 4.89
CA ASP A 114 -6.02 -10.39 5.09
C ASP A 114 -5.99 -9.68 3.72
N PRO A 115 -7.07 -8.98 3.31
CA PRO A 115 -7.11 -8.26 2.03
C PRO A 115 -6.06 -7.13 1.95
N MET A 116 -5.45 -6.74 3.07
CA MET A 116 -4.34 -5.77 3.10
C MET A 116 -2.98 -6.38 2.74
N GLU A 117 -2.83 -7.71 2.76
CA GLU A 117 -1.56 -8.39 2.53
C GLU A 117 -0.83 -7.98 1.23
N PRO A 118 -1.49 -7.94 0.05
CA PRO A 118 -0.84 -7.51 -1.19
C PRO A 118 -0.36 -6.05 -1.13
N TYR A 119 -1.11 -5.15 -0.50
CA TYR A 119 -0.72 -3.74 -0.32
C TYR A 119 0.51 -3.59 0.56
N ARG A 120 0.58 -4.35 1.66
CA ARG A 120 1.72 -4.33 2.60
C ARG A 120 3.00 -4.84 1.93
N ILE A 121 2.90 -5.94 1.18
CA ILE A 121 4.02 -6.52 0.43
C ILE A 121 4.48 -5.55 -0.66
N GLY A 122 3.54 -5.01 -1.46
CA GLY A 122 3.82 -4.05 -2.52
C GLY A 122 4.52 -2.80 -2.00
N ARG A 123 4.02 -2.22 -0.90
CA ARG A 123 4.62 -1.04 -0.25
C ARG A 123 6.03 -1.30 0.27
N LYS A 124 6.25 -2.47 0.89
CA LYS A 124 7.59 -2.87 1.36
C LYS A 124 8.58 -2.92 0.19
N TRP A 125 8.20 -3.54 -0.92
CA TRP A 125 9.05 -3.61 -2.11
C TRP A 125 9.26 -2.24 -2.77
N ALA A 126 8.26 -1.38 -2.80
CA ALA A 126 8.39 -0.01 -3.30
C ALA A 126 9.44 0.77 -2.50
N TRP A 127 9.39 0.73 -1.17
CA TRP A 127 10.40 1.36 -0.32
C TRP A 127 11.80 0.76 -0.51
N ILE A 128 11.89 -0.57 -0.60
CA ILE A 128 13.18 -1.24 -0.87
C ILE A 128 13.80 -0.71 -2.17
N ARG A 129 13.01 -0.60 -3.25
CA ARG A 129 13.48 -0.06 -4.53
C ARG A 129 13.86 1.43 -4.44
N ALA A 130 13.08 2.22 -3.72
CA ALA A 130 13.36 3.65 -3.52
C ALA A 130 14.69 3.87 -2.80
N PHE A 131 14.93 3.16 -1.70
CA PHE A 131 16.20 3.27 -0.96
C PHE A 131 17.37 2.66 -1.71
N ALA A 132 17.18 1.52 -2.40
CA ALA A 132 18.24 0.90 -3.18
C ALA A 132 18.71 1.81 -4.32
N SER A 133 17.78 2.44 -5.06
CA SER A 133 18.10 3.38 -6.14
C SER A 133 18.74 4.67 -5.61
N GLY A 134 18.18 5.29 -4.58
CA GLY A 134 18.77 6.48 -3.96
C GLY A 134 20.17 6.23 -3.39
N GLY A 135 20.36 5.09 -2.72
CA GLY A 135 21.66 4.66 -2.20
C GLY A 135 22.68 4.38 -3.31
N ALA A 136 22.28 3.74 -4.40
CA ALA A 136 23.16 3.52 -5.55
C ALA A 136 23.62 4.84 -6.18
N VAL A 137 22.70 5.79 -6.39
CA VAL A 137 23.05 7.13 -6.89
C VAL A 137 24.00 7.85 -5.94
N TRP A 138 23.74 7.76 -4.63
CA TRP A 138 24.62 8.36 -3.62
C TRP A 138 26.04 7.80 -3.69
N ILE A 139 26.18 6.47 -3.74
CA ILE A 139 27.48 5.78 -3.83
C ILE A 139 28.22 6.19 -5.11
N LEU A 140 27.53 6.23 -6.25
CA LEU A 140 28.13 6.62 -7.54
C LEU A 140 28.61 8.07 -7.52
N LEU A 141 27.81 9.00 -6.98
CA LEU A 141 28.18 10.41 -6.87
C LEU A 141 29.34 10.63 -5.89
N CYS A 142 29.34 9.94 -4.75
CA CYS A 142 30.45 9.96 -3.80
C CYS A 142 31.74 9.41 -4.42
N GLY A 143 31.66 8.28 -5.14
CA GLY A 143 32.78 7.68 -5.85
C GLY A 143 33.33 8.61 -6.94
N TRP A 144 32.45 9.19 -7.75
CA TRP A 144 32.83 10.16 -8.78
C TRP A 144 33.48 11.42 -8.19
N TYR A 145 32.89 11.97 -7.12
CA TYR A 145 33.42 13.12 -6.40
C TYR A 145 34.82 12.84 -5.86
N TRP A 146 35.02 11.66 -5.26
CA TRP A 146 36.31 11.27 -4.72
C TRP A 146 37.36 11.05 -5.82
N CYS A 147 36.99 10.44 -6.94
CA CYS A 147 37.93 10.24 -8.06
C CYS A 147 38.36 11.55 -8.73
N THR A 148 37.48 12.55 -8.79
CA THR A 148 37.73 13.81 -9.49
C THR A 148 38.40 14.88 -8.63
N PHE A 149 38.04 14.95 -7.34
CA PHE A 149 38.50 16.02 -6.45
C PHE A 149 39.49 15.57 -5.37
N ARG A 150 39.89 14.28 -5.34
CA ARG A 150 40.94 13.85 -4.41
C ARG A 150 42.26 14.53 -4.80
N PRO A 151 42.89 15.30 -3.90
CA PRO A 151 44.19 15.89 -4.16
C PRO A 151 45.18 14.74 -4.41
N ARG A 152 45.80 14.73 -5.59
CA ARG A 152 46.99 13.91 -5.83
C ARG A 152 48.04 14.38 -4.83
N ARG A 153 48.37 13.51 -3.87
CA ARG A 153 49.54 13.70 -3.03
C ARG A 153 50.79 13.53 -3.86
#